data_AF-A0A4P7U9K1-F1
#
_entry.id   AF-A0A4P7U9K1-F1
#
_cell.length_a   1.000
_cell.length_b   1.000
_cell.length_c   1.000
_cell.angle_alpha   90.00
_cell.angle_beta   90.00
_cell.angle_gamma   90.00
#
_symmetry.space_group_name_H-M   'P 1'
#
loop_
_entity.id
_entity.type
_entity.pdbx_description
1 polymer ?
#
loop_
_entity_poly.entity_id
_entity_poly.type
_entity_poly.pdbx_seq_one_letter_code
_entity_poly.pdbx_strand_id
1 'polypeptide(L)'
;MQWPNIAGQAVFTAEHHMTYVHELRTGDRLSVRVRLLGRSDRAVHALVYLLDETHQRVSFVMEEIFLHVDLESRKTSDWPADVAEKIDAQIKKDADLPFEAVTSGAMALR
;
A
#
# COMPACT_ATOMS: atom_id res chain seq x y z
N MET A 1 12.25 -4.16 -14.01
CA MET A 1 12.86 -3.16 -13.12
C MET A 1 13.25 -3.88 -11.83
N GLN A 2 14.51 -3.79 -11.40
CA GLN A 2 15.05 -4.53 -10.25
C GLN A 2 15.21 -3.62 -9.01
N TRP A 3 14.32 -2.63 -8.92
CA TRP A 3 14.12 -1.75 -7.78
C TRP A 3 13.28 -2.49 -6.71
N PRO A 4 13.52 -2.27 -5.41
CA PRO A 4 14.45 -1.30 -4.82
C PRO A 4 15.87 -1.84 -4.54
N ASN A 5 16.02 -3.16 -4.43
CA ASN A 5 17.20 -3.76 -3.79
C ASN A 5 18.54 -3.57 -4.52
N ILE A 6 18.56 -3.43 -5.86
CA ILE A 6 19.82 -3.22 -6.60
C ILE A 6 20.28 -1.76 -6.57
N ALA A 7 19.39 -0.83 -6.24
CA ALA A 7 19.67 0.60 -6.26
C ALA A 7 20.16 1.16 -4.90
N GLY A 8 20.41 0.31 -3.91
CA GLY A 8 20.73 0.77 -2.55
C GLY A 8 19.55 1.49 -1.87
N GLN A 9 18.33 1.19 -2.30
CA GLN A 9 17.09 1.80 -1.82
C GLN A 9 16.20 0.76 -1.14
N ALA A 10 15.26 1.22 -0.32
CA ALA A 10 14.24 0.38 0.31
C ALA A 10 12.92 1.12 0.50
N VAL A 11 11.87 0.36 0.83
CA VAL A 11 10.57 0.89 1.24
C VAL A 11 10.23 0.35 2.62
N PHE A 12 10.05 1.23 3.60
CA PHE A 12 9.73 0.88 4.98
C PHE A 12 8.34 1.36 5.36
N THR A 13 7.57 0.52 6.04
CA THR A 13 6.32 0.92 6.69
C THR A 13 6.60 1.90 7.82
N ALA A 14 5.93 3.05 7.82
CA ALA A 14 6.00 4.04 8.89
C ALA A 14 4.83 3.90 9.87
N GLU A 15 3.62 3.78 9.33
CA GLU A 15 2.39 3.67 10.11
C GLU A 15 1.47 2.65 9.41
N HIS A 16 0.76 1.83 10.18
CA HIS A 16 -0.32 1.01 9.67
C HIS A 16 -1.49 0.95 10.65
N HIS A 17 -2.70 0.79 10.11
CA HIS A 17 -3.91 0.52 10.86
C HIS A 17 -4.58 -0.74 10.32
N MET A 18 -4.94 -1.66 11.20
CA MET A 18 -5.41 -3.00 10.84
C MET A 18 -6.82 -3.24 11.36
N THR A 19 -7.71 -3.74 10.50
CA THR A 19 -9.09 -4.11 10.87
C THR A 19 -9.39 -5.54 10.41
N TYR A 20 -9.76 -6.39 11.36
CA TYR A 20 -10.15 -7.78 11.12
C TYR A 20 -11.68 -7.87 11.10
N VAL A 21 -12.24 -8.15 9.93
CA VAL A 21 -13.69 -8.10 9.67
C VAL A 21 -14.31 -9.50 9.74
N HIS A 22 -13.67 -10.48 9.10
CA HIS A 22 -14.12 -11.88 9.09
C HIS A 22 -12.94 -12.84 9.28
N GLU A 23 -13.16 -13.87 10.09
CA GLU A 23 -12.18 -14.93 10.30
C GLU A 23 -11.98 -15.78 9.04
N LEU A 24 -10.72 -16.18 8.80
CA LEU A 24 -10.33 -17.19 7.81
C LEU A 24 -9.97 -18.50 8.52
N ARG A 25 -10.25 -19.63 7.88
CA ARG A 25 -9.93 -20.97 8.38
C ARG A 25 -8.90 -21.66 7.50
N THR A 26 -8.25 -22.67 8.07
CA THR A 26 -7.39 -23.58 7.31
C THR A 26 -8.17 -24.18 6.13
N GLY A 27 -7.60 -24.07 4.93
CA GLY A 27 -8.23 -24.54 3.69
C GLY A 27 -8.95 -23.43 2.92
N ASP A 28 -9.20 -22.26 3.51
CA ASP A 28 -9.76 -21.14 2.77
C ASP A 28 -8.79 -20.60 1.73
N ARG A 29 -9.34 -20.20 0.59
CA ARG A 29 -8.62 -19.50 -0.46
C ARG A 29 -8.63 -18.02 -0.14
N LEU A 30 -7.45 -17.39 -0.21
CA LEU A 30 -7.32 -15.96 -0.01
C LEU A 30 -6.61 -15.30 -1.19
N SER A 31 -6.89 -14.02 -1.37
CA SER A 31 -6.12 -13.17 -2.25
C SER A 31 -5.93 -11.78 -1.65
N VAL A 32 -4.95 -11.04 -2.15
CA VAL A 32 -4.65 -9.68 -1.69
C VAL A 32 -4.83 -8.70 -2.85
N ARG A 33 -5.44 -7.56 -2.57
CA ARG A 33 -5.55 -6.43 -3.50
C ARG A 33 -5.02 -5.18 -2.80
N VAL A 34 -4.24 -4.40 -3.53
CA VAL A 34 -3.68 -3.13 -3.04
C VAL A 34 -4.34 -2.01 -3.83
N ARG A 35 -4.74 -0.95 -3.13
CA ARG A 35 -5.24 0.30 -3.69
C ARG A 35 -4.35 1.43 -3.20
N LEU A 36 -3.70 2.14 -4.10
CA LEU A 36 -2.94 3.34 -3.76
C LEU A 36 -3.88 4.55 -3.71
N LEU A 37 -3.81 5.30 -2.62
CA LEU A 37 -4.66 6.47 -2.38
C LEU A 37 -3.96 7.77 -2.77
N GLY A 38 -2.64 7.81 -2.63
CA GLY A 38 -1.84 9.00 -2.91
C GLY A 38 -0.36 8.76 -2.63
N ARG A 39 0.47 9.73 -3.01
CA ARG A 39 1.87 9.79 -2.61
C ARG A 39 2.31 11.23 -2.33
N SER A 40 3.33 11.38 -1.50
CA SER A 40 4.18 12.58 -1.47
C SER A 40 5.45 12.31 -2.28
N ASP A 41 6.45 13.19 -2.16
CA ASP A 41 7.75 12.96 -2.79
C ASP A 41 8.46 11.73 -2.25
N ARG A 42 8.12 11.30 -1.03
CA ARG A 42 8.87 10.26 -0.29
C ARG A 42 8.00 9.27 0.49
N ALA A 43 6.68 9.39 0.41
CA ALA A 43 5.72 8.50 1.07
C ALA A 43 4.60 8.07 0.11
N VAL A 44 3.95 6.94 0.38
CA VAL A 44 2.74 6.47 -0.30
C VAL A 44 1.72 6.03 0.75
N HIS A 45 0.45 6.29 0.48
CA HIS A 45 -0.69 5.86 1.29
C HIS A 45 -1.47 4.80 0.53
N ALA A 46 -1.67 3.65 1.16
CA ALA A 46 -2.35 2.52 0.53
C ALA A 46 -3.40 1.89 1.45
N LEU A 47 -4.37 1.24 0.83
CA LEU A 47 -5.24 0.24 1.43
C LEU A 47 -4.89 -1.13 0.87
N VAL A 48 -4.74 -2.12 1.74
CA VAL A 48 -4.52 -3.52 1.42
C VAL A 48 -5.73 -4.30 1.89
N TYR A 49 -6.42 -4.92 0.95
CA TYR A 49 -7.58 -5.77 1.19
C TYR A 49 -7.17 -7.23 1.10
N LEU A 50 -7.41 -7.98 2.16
CA LEU A 50 -7.32 -9.42 2.13
C LEU A 50 -8.72 -9.98 1.94
N LEU A 51 -8.90 -10.68 0.82
CA LEU A 51 -10.17 -11.23 0.37
C LEU A 51 -10.24 -12.71 0.71
N ASP A 52 -11.32 -13.10 1.36
CA ASP A 52 -11.76 -14.48 1.51
C ASP A 52 -12.44 -14.89 0.19
N GLU A 53 -11.69 -15.60 -0.65
CA GLU A 53 -12.16 -16.07 -1.96
C GLU A 53 -13.09 -17.27 -1.83
N THR A 54 -13.04 -18.01 -0.72
CA THR A 54 -13.99 -19.11 -0.47
C THR A 54 -15.39 -18.57 -0.27
N HIS A 55 -15.54 -17.53 0.54
CA HIS A 55 -16.84 -16.97 0.93
C HIS A 55 -17.16 -15.62 0.26
N GLN A 56 -16.29 -15.17 -0.67
CA GLN A 56 -16.46 -13.95 -1.48
C GLN A 56 -16.71 -12.69 -0.64
N ARG A 57 -15.84 -12.45 0.36
CA ARG A 57 -15.96 -11.32 1.31
C ARG A 57 -14.61 -10.76 1.72
N VAL A 58 -14.60 -9.54 2.25
CA VAL A 58 -13.39 -8.93 2.81
C VAL A 58 -13.13 -9.53 4.19
N SER A 59 -11.98 -10.17 4.40
CA SER A 59 -11.59 -10.69 5.70
C SER A 59 -10.89 -9.64 6.54
N PHE A 60 -10.03 -8.85 5.91
CA PHE A 60 -9.13 -7.94 6.61
C PHE A 60 -8.77 -6.74 5.73
N VAL A 61 -8.62 -5.58 6.37
CA VAL A 61 -8.16 -4.34 5.74
C VAL A 61 -6.98 -3.79 6.52
N MET A 62 -5.90 -3.47 5.81
CA MET A 62 -4.77 -2.69 6.33
C MET A 62 -4.69 -1.37 5.60
N GLU A 63 -4.71 -0.28 6.33
CA GLU A 63 -4.30 1.02 5.82
C GLU A 63 -2.83 1.22 6.18
N GLU A 64 -2.03 1.74 5.25
CA GLU A 64 -0.58 1.83 5.44
C GLU A 64 0.00 3.13 4.85
N ILE A 65 0.95 3.73 5.56
CA ILE A 65 1.90 4.72 5.03
C ILE A 65 3.27 4.07 4.97
N PHE A 66 3.86 4.01 3.77
CA PHE A 66 5.23 3.55 3.58
C PHE A 66 6.14 4.61 2.95
N LEU A 67 7.40 4.59 3.34
CA LEU A 67 8.42 5.59 3.03
C LEU A 67 9.49 5.02 2.13
N HIS A 68 9.93 5.80 1.15
CA HIS A 68 11.13 5.52 0.39
C HIS A 68 12.37 5.90 1.20
N VAL A 69 13.34 4.99 1.26
CA VAL A 69 14.55 5.12 2.09
C VAL A 69 15.79 4.89 1.23
N ASP A 70 16.74 5.81 1.33
CA ASP A 70 18.10 5.62 0.85
C ASP A 70 18.91 4.87 1.92
N LEU A 71 19.49 3.71 1.57
CA LEU A 71 20.13 2.84 2.55
C LEU A 71 21.54 3.31 2.94
N GLU A 72 22.19 4.13 2.13
CA GLU A 72 23.50 4.69 2.44
C GLU A 72 23.39 5.75 3.55
N SER A 73 22.54 6.74 3.34
CA SER A 73 22.26 7.81 4.32
C SER A 73 21.32 7.38 5.44
N ARG A 74 20.58 6.28 5.25
CA ARG A 74 19.54 5.75 6.16
C ARG A 74 18.43 6.77 6.46
N LYS A 75 18.07 7.57 5.47
CA LYS A 75 17.04 8.62 5.57
C LYS A 75 15.98 8.44 4.50
N THR A 76 14.84 9.08 4.69
CA THR A 76 13.84 9.17 3.63
C THR A 76 14.39 9.98 2.45
N SER A 77 14.08 9.53 1.25
CA SER A 77 14.54 10.14 0.01
C SER A 77 13.40 10.18 -1.00
N ASP A 78 13.49 11.08 -1.97
CA ASP A 78 12.43 11.19 -2.97
C ASP A 78 12.38 9.94 -3.84
N TRP A 79 11.18 9.56 -4.29
CA TRP A 79 11.00 8.45 -5.23
C TRP A 79 11.78 8.70 -6.52
N PRO A 80 12.46 7.69 -7.09
CA PRO A 80 13.03 7.83 -8.43
C PRO A 80 11.93 8.21 -9.44
N ALA A 81 12.24 9.10 -10.38
CA ALA A 81 11.22 9.69 -11.26
C ALA A 81 10.36 8.64 -11.99
N ASP A 82 10.97 7.55 -12.46
CA ASP A 82 10.25 6.47 -13.17
C ASP A 82 9.43 5.56 -12.23
N VAL A 83 9.74 5.54 -10.93
CA VAL A 83 8.92 4.90 -9.88
C VAL A 83 7.75 5.82 -9.53
N ALA A 84 8.01 7.10 -9.32
CA ALA A 84 7.01 8.12 -9.02
C ALA A 84 5.91 8.14 -10.10
N GLU A 85 6.30 8.14 -11.38
CA GLU A 85 5.37 8.10 -12.53
C GLU A 85 4.48 6.84 -12.51
N LYS A 86 5.05 5.67 -12.17
CA LYS A 86 4.28 4.42 -12.07
C LYS A 86 3.31 4.44 -10.90
N ILE A 87 3.72 5.02 -9.77
CA ILE A 87 2.85 5.19 -8.60
C ILE A 87 1.69 6.12 -8.97
N ASP A 88 1.94 7.26 -9.61
CA ASP A 88 0.91 8.20 -10.04
C ASP A 88 -0.08 7.57 -11.03
N ALA A 89 0.43 6.80 -12.00
CA ALA A 89 -0.40 6.08 -12.94
C ALA A 89 -1.28 5.03 -12.25
N GLN A 90 -0.79 4.38 -11.20
CA GLN A 90 -1.56 3.42 -10.41
C GLN A 90 -2.60 4.12 -9.53
N ILE A 91 -2.24 5.19 -8.82
CA ILE A 91 -3.17 6.02 -8.03
C ILE A 91 -4.35 6.47 -8.91
N LYS A 92 -4.08 6.94 -10.13
CA LYS A 92 -5.12 7.35 -11.07
C LYS A 92 -6.08 6.20 -11.41
N LYS A 93 -5.55 5.00 -11.69
CA LYS A 93 -6.39 3.81 -11.96
C LYS A 93 -7.21 3.41 -10.73
N ASP A 94 -6.61 3.48 -9.56
CA ASP A 94 -7.24 3.11 -8.30
C ASP A 94 -8.30 4.12 -7.84
N ALA A 95 -8.19 5.38 -8.25
CA ALA A 95 -9.22 6.40 -8.05
C ALA A 95 -10.50 6.08 -8.84
N ASP A 96 -10.39 5.41 -9.99
CA ASP A 96 -11.53 5.05 -10.85
C ASP A 96 -12.30 3.79 -10.39
N LEU A 97 -11.89 3.15 -9.29
CA LEU A 97 -12.61 1.99 -8.75
C LEU A 97 -14.02 2.37 -8.28
N PRO A 98 -15.04 1.52 -8.51
CA PRO A 98 -16.45 1.87 -8.31
C PRO A 98 -16.91 1.82 -6.84
N PHE A 99 -15.98 1.77 -5.89
CA PHE A 99 -16.27 1.70 -4.46
C PHE A 99 -15.38 2.68 -3.69
N GLU A 100 -15.90 3.17 -2.57
CA GLU A 100 -15.21 4.14 -1.73
C GLU A 100 -13.97 3.54 -1.05
N ALA A 101 -12.89 4.31 -1.02
CA ALA A 101 -11.71 4.00 -0.21
C ALA A 101 -11.96 4.43 1.25
N VAL A 102 -12.49 3.51 2.07
CA VAL A 102 -12.71 3.79 3.49
C VAL A 102 -11.38 3.70 4.25
N THR A 103 -10.87 4.85 4.71
CA THR A 103 -9.71 4.97 5.58
C THR A 103 -10.11 5.01 7.05
N SER A 104 -9.20 4.67 7.96
CA SER A 104 -9.38 4.77 9.42
C SER A 104 -9.53 6.22 9.91
N GLY A 105 -9.01 7.20 9.15
CA GLY A 105 -8.94 8.60 9.57
C GLY A 105 -7.81 8.89 10.57
N ALA A 106 -7.05 7.86 10.98
CA ALA A 106 -5.93 8.01 11.92
C ALA A 106 -4.60 8.41 11.22
N MET A 107 -4.56 8.31 9.89
CA MET A 107 -3.34 8.50 9.11
C MET A 107 -3.59 9.45 7.92
N ALA A 108 -2.55 10.18 7.52
CA ALA A 108 -2.57 11.04 6.35
C ALA A 108 -1.15 11.17 5.78
N LEU A 109 -1.07 11.37 4.46
CA LEU A 109 0.19 11.80 3.84
C LEU A 109 0.60 13.16 4.40
N ARG A 110 1.88 13.27 4.72
CA ARG A 110 2.54 14.50 5.16
C ARG A 110 3.56 14.94 4.12
#